data_AF-A0A9W7YKY5-F1
#
_entry.id   AF-A0A9W7YKY5-F1
#
_cell.length_a   1.000
_cell.length_b   1.000
_cell.length_c   1.000
_cell.angle_alpha   90.00
_cell.angle_beta   90.00
_cell.angle_gamma   90.00
#
_symmetry.space_group_name_H-M   'P 1'
#
loop_
_entity.id
_entity.type
_entity.pdbx_description
1 polymer ?
#
loop_
_entity_poly.entity_id
_entity_poly.type
_entity_poly.pdbx_seq_one_letter_code
_entity_poly.pdbx_strand_id
1 'polypeptide(L)'
;IPGQEALVMTTLIIPKQSATSDTCVTEHEEELFVEQMERDLITLGWIHTHPSQTCFMSSLDLHTQCSYQLMLPEAIAIVCSPRHEPRFGIFRLTDPMGIDTIQNCKEKSAFHPHDDSKVIYANASDGSHVVLANYDFDIIDIRGT
;
A
#
# COMPACT_ATOMS: atom_id res chain seq x y z
N ILE A 1 -19.92 -5.48 10.87
CA ILE A 1 -21.39 -5.61 11.01
C ILE A 1 -21.73 -7.07 10.70
N PRO A 2 -22.44 -7.81 11.57
CA PRO A 2 -22.83 -9.20 11.26
C PRO A 2 -23.64 -9.23 9.96
N GLY A 3 -23.23 -10.07 8.99
CA GLY A 3 -23.92 -10.22 7.70
C GLY A 3 -23.39 -9.37 6.54
N GLN A 4 -22.23 -8.72 6.69
CA GLN A 4 -21.55 -8.02 5.61
C GLN A 4 -20.28 -8.81 5.23
N GLU A 5 -20.14 -9.21 3.96
CA GLU A 5 -18.88 -9.76 3.45
C GLU A 5 -17.79 -8.70 3.64
N ALA A 6 -16.75 -9.03 4.39
CA ALA A 6 -15.68 -8.11 4.76
C ALA A 6 -14.33 -8.79 4.56
N LEU A 7 -13.40 -8.06 3.97
CA LEU A 7 -12.00 -8.44 3.88
C LEU A 7 -11.32 -8.10 5.20
N VAL A 8 -10.53 -9.04 5.74
CA VAL A 8 -9.83 -8.87 7.02
C VAL A 8 -8.35 -9.10 6.80
N MET A 9 -7.51 -8.16 7.21
CA MET A 9 -6.05 -8.30 7.14
C MET A 9 -5.56 -9.17 8.27
N THR A 10 -5.38 -10.47 8.03
CA THR A 10 -4.97 -11.44 9.05
C THR A 10 -3.46 -11.65 9.15
N THR A 11 -2.71 -11.23 8.14
CA THR A 11 -1.28 -11.57 8.01
C THR A 11 -0.51 -10.38 7.42
N LEU A 12 0.61 -10.04 8.05
CA LEU A 12 1.63 -9.14 7.52
C LEU A 12 2.83 -9.97 7.06
N ILE A 13 3.09 -10.00 5.76
CA ILE A 13 4.28 -10.64 5.20
C ILE A 13 5.34 -9.57 4.92
N ILE A 14 6.55 -9.77 5.42
CA ILE A 14 7.72 -8.93 5.16
C ILE A 14 8.59 -9.66 4.13
N PRO A 15 8.52 -9.28 2.84
CA PRO A 15 9.24 -9.99 1.79
C PRO A 15 10.73 -9.62 1.77
N LYS A 16 11.54 -10.45 1.10
CA LYS A 16 12.87 -10.06 0.65
C LYS A 16 12.76 -8.78 -0.16
N GLN A 17 13.66 -7.84 0.12
CA GLN A 17 13.60 -6.51 -0.47
C GLN A 17 14.95 -5.81 -0.37
N SER A 18 15.23 -4.96 -1.36
CA SER A 18 16.30 -3.97 -1.30
C SER A 18 15.70 -2.59 -1.01
N ALA A 19 16.31 -1.84 -0.08
CA ALA A 19 15.81 -0.54 0.34
C ALA A 19 16.90 0.55 0.34
N THR A 20 16.49 1.78 0.04
CA THR A 20 17.28 3.01 0.23
C THR A 20 16.59 3.90 1.28
N SER A 21 17.03 5.15 1.46
CA SER A 21 16.31 6.12 2.29
C SER A 21 14.92 6.49 1.76
N ASP A 22 14.66 6.25 0.47
CA ASP A 22 13.49 6.77 -0.25
C ASP A 22 12.75 5.69 -1.08
N THR A 23 13.25 4.45 -1.11
CA THR A 23 12.65 3.36 -1.87
C THR A 23 12.73 2.04 -1.12
N CYS A 24 11.77 1.15 -1.36
CA CYS A 24 11.85 -0.27 -1.04
C CYS A 24 11.33 -1.05 -2.25
N VAL A 25 12.07 -2.05 -2.70
CA VAL A 25 11.74 -2.87 -3.87
C VAL A 25 11.74 -4.33 -3.45
N THR A 26 10.60 -5.00 -3.64
CA THR A 26 10.46 -6.44 -3.40
C THR A 26 11.40 -7.22 -4.32
N GLU A 27 12.03 -8.24 -3.77
CA GLU A 27 12.89 -9.17 -4.50
C GLU A 27 12.31 -10.58 -4.40
N HIS A 28 12.55 -11.42 -5.40
CA HIS A 28 12.09 -12.82 -5.42
C HIS A 28 10.57 -12.93 -5.15
N GLU A 29 9.76 -12.19 -5.91
CA GLU A 29 8.30 -12.10 -5.76
C GLU A 29 7.61 -13.47 -5.85
N GLU A 30 8.25 -14.46 -6.48
CA GLU A 30 7.81 -15.85 -6.50
C GLU A 30 7.76 -16.49 -5.11
N GLU A 31 8.67 -16.14 -4.19
CA GLU A 31 8.67 -16.65 -2.82
C GLU A 31 7.49 -16.06 -2.03
N LEU A 32 7.23 -14.76 -2.20
CA LEU A 32 6.05 -14.11 -1.63
C LEU A 32 4.76 -14.76 -2.16
N PHE A 33 4.69 -15.01 -3.46
CA PHE A 33 3.53 -15.66 -4.07
C PHE A 33 3.30 -17.07 -3.52
N VAL A 34 4.36 -17.88 -3.37
CA VAL A 34 4.26 -19.24 -2.79
C VAL A 34 3.76 -19.18 -1.34
N GLU A 35 4.31 -18.29 -0.51
CA GLU A 35 3.87 -18.14 0.88
C GLU A 35 2.40 -17.73 1.00
N GLN A 36 1.93 -16.85 0.11
CA GLN A 36 0.51 -16.46 0.07
C GLN A 36 -0.36 -17.64 -0.35
N MET A 37 0.04 -18.36 -1.40
CA MET A 37 -0.72 -19.48 -1.96
C MET A 37 -0.83 -20.65 -0.99
N GLU A 38 0.26 -21.05 -0.33
CA GLU A 38 0.25 -22.17 0.63
C GLU A 38 -0.63 -21.92 1.86
N ARG A 39 -0.97 -20.65 2.12
CA ARG A 39 -1.77 -20.20 3.27
C ARG A 39 -3.16 -19.72 2.88
N ASP A 40 -3.54 -19.87 1.60
CA ASP A 40 -4.80 -19.37 1.04
C ASP A 40 -5.03 -17.87 1.30
N LEU A 41 -3.95 -17.07 1.26
CA LEU A 41 -3.99 -15.63 1.49
C LEU A 41 -4.19 -14.85 0.18
N ILE A 42 -4.96 -13.77 0.27
CA ILE A 42 -5.11 -12.78 -0.81
C ILE A 42 -4.41 -11.47 -0.43
N THR A 43 -3.90 -10.74 -1.43
CA THR A 43 -3.28 -9.43 -1.19
C THR A 43 -4.34 -8.35 -1.04
N LEU A 44 -4.42 -7.75 0.14
CA LEU A 44 -5.37 -6.65 0.45
C LEU A 44 -4.73 -5.25 0.36
N GLY A 45 -3.43 -5.18 0.12
CA GLY A 45 -2.69 -3.93 0.15
C GLY A 45 -1.24 -4.15 0.52
N TRP A 46 -0.57 -3.06 0.88
CA TRP A 46 0.84 -3.04 1.25
C TRP A 46 1.12 -1.94 2.27
N ILE A 47 2.25 -2.06 2.96
CA ILE A 47 2.69 -1.12 3.99
C ILE A 47 4.18 -0.82 3.81
N HIS A 48 4.57 0.44 3.95
CA HIS A 48 5.97 0.84 3.97
C HIS A 48 6.22 1.97 4.97
N THR A 49 7.50 2.25 5.19
CA THR A 49 7.94 3.31 6.09
C THR A 49 8.53 4.49 5.33
N HIS A 50 8.25 5.69 5.80
CA HIS A 50 9.01 6.92 5.53
C HIS A 50 9.89 7.23 6.75
N PRO A 51 11.16 6.78 6.79
CA PRO A 51 11.99 6.91 8.00
C PRO A 51 12.23 8.37 8.40
N SER A 52 12.28 9.28 7.43
CA SER A 52 12.57 10.71 7.63
C SER A 52 11.59 11.65 6.95
N GLN A 53 10.73 11.18 6.07
CA GLN A 53 9.77 11.97 5.31
C GLN A 53 8.43 12.00 6.06
N THR A 54 7.59 12.99 5.79
CA THR A 54 6.24 13.09 6.36
C THR A 54 5.33 11.97 5.85
N CYS A 55 4.14 11.83 6.43
CA CYS A 55 3.17 10.81 6.02
C CYS A 55 2.36 11.26 4.80
N PHE A 56 2.72 10.76 3.60
CA PHE A 56 2.03 11.03 2.33
C PHE A 56 2.31 9.92 1.32
N MET A 57 1.58 9.88 0.20
CA MET A 57 1.89 8.99 -0.93
C MET A 57 2.85 9.69 -1.89
N SER A 58 4.08 9.17 -2.02
CA SER A 58 5.04 9.65 -3.02
C SER A 58 4.65 9.25 -4.44
N SER A 59 5.30 9.83 -5.47
CA SER A 59 5.09 9.43 -6.87
C SER A 59 5.24 7.93 -7.06
N LEU A 60 6.29 7.33 -6.50
CA LEU A 60 6.52 5.90 -6.60
C LEU A 60 5.39 5.11 -5.93
N ASP A 61 4.94 5.56 -4.76
CA ASP A 61 3.84 4.90 -4.02
C ASP A 61 2.53 4.94 -4.81
N LEU A 62 2.23 6.05 -5.49
CA LEU A 62 1.04 6.18 -6.32
C LEU A 62 1.05 5.18 -7.49
N HIS A 63 2.19 5.02 -8.15
CA HIS A 63 2.37 4.06 -9.25
C HIS A 63 2.26 2.60 -8.75
N THR A 64 2.88 2.28 -7.62
CA THR A 64 2.75 0.96 -7.00
C THR A 64 1.30 0.67 -6.61
N GLN A 65 0.66 1.61 -5.92
CA GLN A 65 -0.73 1.47 -5.47
C GLN A 65 -1.71 1.34 -6.64
N CYS A 66 -1.46 1.99 -7.78
CA CYS A 66 -2.29 1.84 -8.97
C CYS A 66 -2.40 0.39 -9.42
N SER A 67 -1.29 -0.35 -9.44
CA SER A 67 -1.28 -1.76 -9.82
C SER A 67 -2.11 -2.61 -8.85
N TYR A 68 -1.95 -2.39 -7.54
CA TYR A 68 -2.74 -3.10 -6.53
C TYR A 68 -4.23 -2.80 -6.64
N GLN A 69 -4.60 -1.52 -6.80
CA GLN A 69 -6.00 -1.10 -6.83
C GLN A 69 -6.73 -1.47 -8.13
N LEU A 70 -5.99 -1.63 -9.25
CA LEU A 70 -6.54 -2.20 -10.49
C LEU A 70 -6.85 -3.70 -10.36
N MET A 71 -6.09 -4.43 -9.54
CA MET A 71 -6.31 -5.87 -9.29
C MET A 71 -7.40 -6.10 -8.24
N LEU A 72 -7.47 -5.25 -7.22
CA LEU A 72 -8.47 -5.27 -6.16
C LEU A 72 -8.90 -3.83 -5.83
N PRO A 73 -10.12 -3.40 -6.18
CA PRO A 73 -10.59 -2.02 -5.93
C PRO A 73 -10.53 -1.55 -4.47
N GLU A 74 -10.55 -2.49 -3.52
CA GLU A 74 -10.42 -2.29 -2.07
C GLU A 74 -8.97 -2.25 -1.57
N ALA A 75 -7.97 -2.42 -2.43
CA ALA A 75 -6.57 -2.41 -2.00
C ALA A 75 -6.17 -1.06 -1.39
N ILE A 76 -5.34 -1.10 -0.35
CA ILE A 76 -4.85 0.09 0.37
C ILE A 76 -3.31 0.13 0.47
N ALA A 77 -2.77 1.34 0.59
CA ALA A 77 -1.39 1.59 0.94
C ALA A 77 -1.32 2.20 2.35
N ILE A 78 -0.54 1.60 3.24
CA ILE A 78 -0.28 2.15 4.58
C ILE A 78 1.12 2.76 4.59
N VAL A 79 1.21 4.04 4.95
CA VAL A 79 2.50 4.74 5.10
C VAL A 79 2.75 4.99 6.57
N CYS A 80 3.86 4.48 7.10
CA CYS A 80 4.31 4.77 8.47
C CYS A 80 5.41 5.84 8.47
N SER A 81 5.17 6.98 9.12
CA SER A 81 6.15 8.06 9.31
C SER A 81 6.51 8.19 10.80
N PRO A 82 7.46 7.39 11.33
CA PRO A 82 7.74 7.34 12.76
C PRO A 82 8.25 8.65 13.37
N ARG A 83 8.70 9.60 12.55
CA ARG A 83 9.28 10.89 12.99
C ARG A 83 8.32 12.09 12.83
N HIS A 84 7.12 11.90 12.29
CA HIS A 84 6.18 12.97 12.03
C HIS A 84 4.78 12.63 12.55
N GLU A 85 3.92 13.65 12.61
CA GLU A 85 2.50 13.47 12.83
C GLU A 85 1.73 13.81 11.53
N PRO A 86 0.76 12.95 11.11
CA PRO A 86 0.39 11.69 11.75
C PRO A 86 1.48 10.61 11.60
N ARG A 87 1.63 9.74 12.62
CA ARG A 87 2.63 8.64 12.60
C ARG A 87 2.37 7.59 11.52
N PHE A 88 1.14 7.48 11.05
CA PHE A 88 0.78 6.66 9.91
C PHE A 88 -0.44 7.22 9.18
N GLY A 89 -0.64 6.79 7.95
CA GLY A 89 -1.81 7.09 7.14
C GLY A 89 -2.18 5.89 6.29
N ILE A 90 -3.47 5.76 5.98
CA ILE A 90 -4.01 4.70 5.15
C ILE A 90 -4.61 5.36 3.92
N PHE A 91 -4.12 5.00 2.75
CA PHE A 91 -4.40 5.70 1.51
C PHE A 91 -4.91 4.75 0.43
N ARG A 92 -5.63 5.34 -0.52
CA ARG A 92 -6.01 4.73 -1.79
C ARG A 92 -5.96 5.78 -2.89
N LEU A 93 -5.84 5.37 -4.15
CA LEU A 93 -6.07 6.28 -5.26
C LEU A 93 -7.57 6.62 -5.33
N THR A 94 -7.85 7.87 -5.72
CA THR A 94 -9.22 8.22 -6.09
C THR A 94 -9.59 7.51 -7.39
N ASP A 95 -10.85 7.11 -7.50
CA ASP A 95 -11.38 6.37 -8.63
C ASP A 95 -12.61 7.11 -9.16
N PRO A 96 -12.62 7.55 -10.44
CA PRO A 96 -11.65 7.22 -11.49
C PRO A 96 -10.42 8.15 -11.56
N MET A 97 -10.48 9.37 -10.99
CA MET A 97 -9.52 10.43 -11.28
C MET A 97 -8.04 10.07 -11.05
N GLY A 98 -7.72 9.47 -9.89
CA GLY A 98 -6.37 9.07 -9.52
C GLY A 98 -5.87 7.89 -10.34
N ILE A 99 -6.69 6.85 -10.46
CA ILE A 99 -6.40 5.67 -11.29
C ILE A 99 -6.10 6.09 -12.74
N ASP A 100 -6.98 6.87 -13.36
CA ASP A 100 -6.80 7.34 -14.74
C ASP A 100 -5.53 8.20 -14.89
N THR A 101 -5.23 9.05 -13.90
CA THR A 101 -4.04 9.92 -13.94
C THR A 101 -2.75 9.11 -13.90
N ILE A 102 -2.65 8.14 -12.99
CA ILE A 102 -1.45 7.32 -12.83
C ILE A 102 -1.31 6.31 -13.97
N GLN A 103 -2.39 5.65 -14.37
CA GLN A 103 -2.38 4.65 -15.46
C GLN A 103 -1.95 5.26 -16.81
N ASN A 104 -2.28 6.53 -17.06
CA ASN A 104 -1.93 7.21 -18.30
C ASN A 104 -0.60 8.01 -18.21
N CYS A 105 0.08 8.00 -17.06
CA CYS A 105 1.36 8.66 -16.90
C CYS A 105 2.45 7.95 -17.73
N LYS A 106 3.30 8.73 -18.40
CA LYS A 106 4.38 8.23 -19.28
C LYS A 106 5.77 8.67 -18.82
N GLU A 107 5.86 9.34 -17.68
CA GLU A 107 7.13 9.77 -17.11
C GLU A 107 7.97 8.56 -16.69
N LYS A 108 9.27 8.64 -16.95
CA LYS A 108 10.20 7.51 -16.72
C LYS A 108 11.00 7.63 -15.43
N SER A 109 11.06 8.81 -14.82
CA SER A 109 11.74 8.99 -13.55
C SER A 109 10.91 8.38 -12.42
N ALA A 110 11.56 7.70 -11.47
CA ALA A 110 10.88 7.10 -10.31
C ALA A 110 10.12 8.16 -9.49
N PHE A 111 10.69 9.37 -9.39
CA PHE A 111 10.08 10.51 -8.75
C PHE A 111 9.80 11.60 -9.78
N HIS A 112 8.53 11.98 -9.92
CA HIS A 112 8.05 13.10 -10.71
C HIS A 112 6.79 13.68 -10.09
N PRO A 113 6.51 14.98 -10.28
CA PRO A 113 5.25 15.55 -9.84
C PRO A 113 4.09 15.04 -10.70
N HIS A 114 2.90 14.99 -10.10
CA HIS A 114 1.64 14.90 -10.83
C HIS A 114 0.85 16.21 -10.62
N ASP A 115 -0.18 16.45 -11.41
CA ASP A 115 -0.96 17.69 -11.37
C ASP A 115 -1.64 17.90 -10.01
N ASP A 116 -1.10 18.84 -9.22
CA ASP A 116 -1.58 19.20 -7.88
C ASP A 116 -3.03 19.73 -7.85
N SER A 117 -3.60 20.12 -9.00
CA SER A 117 -5.01 20.52 -9.08
C SER A 117 -5.98 19.34 -8.99
N LYS A 118 -5.47 18.10 -9.15
CA LYS A 118 -6.26 16.86 -9.08
C LYS A 118 -6.07 16.19 -7.73
N VAL A 119 -7.17 15.72 -7.15
CA VAL A 119 -7.12 14.87 -5.95
C VAL A 119 -6.81 13.44 -6.40
N ILE A 120 -5.52 13.10 -6.47
CA ILE A 120 -5.06 11.80 -7.01
C ILE A 120 -5.25 10.66 -6.00
N TYR A 121 -5.11 10.94 -4.70
CA TYR A 121 -5.27 9.95 -3.64
C TYR A 121 -6.00 10.56 -2.45
N ALA A 122 -6.56 9.71 -1.61
CA ALA A 122 -7.32 10.10 -0.42
C ALA A 122 -7.07 9.13 0.73
N ASN A 123 -7.43 9.56 1.94
CA ASN A 123 -7.47 8.70 3.11
C ASN A 123 -8.55 7.60 2.94
N ALA A 124 -8.25 6.37 3.36
CA ALA A 124 -9.13 5.21 3.21
C ALA A 124 -9.87 4.81 4.50
N SER A 125 -9.60 5.44 5.65
CA SER A 125 -10.28 5.20 6.94
C SER A 125 -11.38 6.21 7.27
N ASP A 126 -11.23 7.48 6.86
CA ASP A 126 -12.14 8.57 7.28
C ASP A 126 -13.44 8.58 6.46
N GLY A 127 -14.41 7.77 6.90
CA GLY A 127 -15.71 7.65 6.22
C GLY A 127 -15.66 6.86 4.90
N SER A 128 -14.60 6.07 4.72
CA SER A 128 -14.38 5.19 3.57
C SER A 128 -14.54 3.73 4.01
N HIS A 129 -14.04 2.80 3.20
CA HIS A 129 -14.24 1.35 3.33
C HIS A 129 -13.34 0.65 4.36
N VAL A 130 -12.31 1.31 4.91
CA VAL A 130 -11.44 0.72 5.94
C VAL A 130 -11.96 1.05 7.34
N VAL A 131 -12.11 0.01 8.16
CA VAL A 131 -12.43 0.15 9.59
C VAL A 131 -11.26 -0.38 10.41
N LEU A 132 -10.72 0.45 11.29
CA LEU A 132 -9.71 0.04 12.25
C LEU A 132 -10.35 -0.78 13.38
N ALA A 133 -9.73 -1.91 13.71
CA ALA A 133 -10.13 -2.78 14.80
C ALA A 133 -8.90 -3.31 15.52
N ASN A 134 -9.06 -3.66 16.80
CA ASN A 134 -8.01 -4.30 17.59
C ASN A 134 -8.23 -5.81 17.55
N TYR A 135 -7.31 -6.54 16.93
CA TYR A 135 -7.30 -8.00 16.84
C TYR A 135 -5.89 -8.50 16.59
N ASP A 136 -5.66 -9.78 16.88
CA ASP A 136 -4.38 -10.44 16.64
C ASP A 136 -4.22 -10.77 15.15
N PHE A 137 -3.00 -10.62 14.64
CA PHE A 137 -2.63 -10.96 13.26
C PHE A 137 -1.24 -11.59 13.23
N ASP A 138 -0.96 -12.40 12.21
CA ASP A 138 0.32 -13.07 12.05
C ASP A 138 1.35 -12.17 11.37
N ILE A 139 2.61 -12.28 11.78
CA ILE A 139 3.74 -11.65 11.08
C ILE A 139 4.63 -12.76 10.53
N ILE A 140 4.86 -12.73 9.23
CA ILE A 140 5.72 -13.69 8.53
C ILE A 140 6.88 -12.89 7.91
N ASP A 141 8.09 -13.15 8.37
CA ASP A 141 9.30 -12.51 7.85
C ASP A 141 10.08 -13.49 6.99
N ILE A 142 10.13 -13.23 5.68
CA ILE A 142 10.80 -14.09 4.70
C ILE A 142 12.07 -13.45 4.14
N ARG A 143 12.61 -12.39 4.76
CA ARG A 143 13.82 -11.70 4.28
C ARG A 143 15.07 -12.59 4.26
N GLY A 144 15.05 -13.72 4.96
CA GLY A 144 16.22 -14.58 5.19
C GLY A 144 17.07 -14.06 6.34
N THR A 145 17.62 -14.97 7.15
CA THR A 145 18.69 -14.65 8.13
C THR A 145 20.04 -14.56 7.45
#